data_AF-A0AAD6IHP0-F1
#
_entry.id   AF-A0AAD6IHP0-F1
#
_cell.length_a   1.000
_cell.length_b   1.000
_cell.length_c   1.000
_cell.angle_alpha   90.00
_cell.angle_beta   90.00
_cell.angle_gamma   90.00
#
_symmetry.space_group_name_H-M   'P 1'
#
loop_
_entity.id
_entity.type
_entity.pdbx_description
1 polymer ?
#
loop_
_entity_poly.entity_id
_entity_poly.type
_entity_poly.pdbx_seq_one_letter_code
_entity_poly.pdbx_strand_id
1 'polypeptide(L)'
;MRFATLSTALLGLAQYVHSLPVEADGASVLDVALTQVSDTRIKAAVKNSGKEDVTFVHLNFFRDSAPVKKVDVFQNDEEVTFEGIKRRFRLEGLTSEALTSLAVGETFEDEFDIATTSDLSAGGPLTLRSSGLVPIVTNGTVTGYLPYRSNDLKIEVDGAKASRVLKAIKPLNRRTAESCSSSSRKAALDKALSNTVSLANAAASAALSGSASKFSEYFKTTSTATRQVVAARLKAVAKEAASTSSGSTKYYCTDVYGYCETNVLAWTLPSQNIIANCDIYYSDLPALASSCHAQDQATTTLHEFTHAPGVYSPGTDDLGYGYSAATALSSSNAVLNADSYALYANAIYLGC
;
A
#
# COMPACT_ATOMS: atom_id res chain seq x y z
N MET A 1 -31.60 -47.62 -9.90
CA MET A 1 -31.62 -46.16 -9.73
C MET A 1 -30.18 -45.68 -9.61
N ARG A 2 -29.70 -44.92 -10.60
CA ARG A 2 -28.33 -44.36 -10.65
C ARG A 2 -28.35 -43.02 -9.91
N PHE A 3 -27.50 -42.85 -8.91
CA PHE A 3 -27.21 -41.52 -8.35
C PHE A 3 -25.81 -41.11 -8.80
N ALA A 4 -25.77 -40.19 -9.75
CA ALA A 4 -24.54 -39.51 -10.16
C ALA A 4 -24.32 -38.34 -9.20
N THR A 5 -23.22 -38.39 -8.45
CA THR A 5 -22.70 -37.28 -7.67
C THR A 5 -22.13 -36.24 -8.63
N LEU A 6 -22.77 -35.08 -8.75
CA LEU A 6 -22.19 -33.91 -9.41
C LEU A 6 -21.10 -33.32 -8.51
N SER A 7 -19.84 -33.49 -8.90
CA SER A 7 -18.74 -32.68 -8.40
C SER A 7 -18.85 -31.28 -9.00
N THR A 8 -19.06 -30.27 -8.15
CA THR A 8 -18.90 -28.86 -8.47
C THR A 8 -17.41 -28.57 -8.69
N ALA A 9 -17.00 -28.41 -9.95
CA ALA A 9 -15.70 -27.87 -10.30
C ALA A 9 -15.69 -26.35 -10.01
N LEU A 10 -14.96 -25.92 -8.98
CA LEU A 10 -14.55 -24.53 -8.84
C LEU A 10 -13.52 -24.23 -9.96
N LEU A 11 -13.91 -23.43 -10.95
CA LEU A 11 -12.96 -22.80 -11.85
C LEU A 11 -12.21 -21.70 -11.09
N GLY A 12 -11.01 -22.02 -10.60
CA GLY A 12 -10.03 -21.02 -10.21
C GLY A 12 -9.47 -20.35 -11.46
N LEU A 13 -10.00 -19.17 -11.82
CA LEU A 13 -9.36 -18.28 -12.77
C LEU A 13 -8.13 -17.66 -12.08
N ALA A 14 -6.98 -18.33 -12.20
CA ALA A 14 -5.70 -17.73 -11.91
C ALA A 14 -5.46 -16.61 -12.94
N GLN A 15 -5.76 -15.37 -12.57
CA GLN A 15 -5.36 -14.21 -13.35
C GLN A 15 -3.88 -13.95 -13.08
N TYR A 16 -3.01 -14.54 -13.89
CA TYR A 16 -1.63 -14.12 -14.01
C TYR A 16 -1.61 -12.75 -14.68
N VAL A 17 -1.60 -11.69 -13.87
CA VAL A 17 -1.26 -10.36 -14.36
C VAL A 17 0.25 -10.25 -14.17
N HIS A 18 0.99 -10.43 -15.26
CA HIS A 18 2.40 -10.07 -15.27
C HIS A 18 2.52 -8.59 -14.93
N SER A 19 3.21 -8.29 -13.83
CA SER A 19 3.70 -6.95 -13.51
C SER A 19 4.72 -6.55 -14.57
N LEU A 20 4.25 -5.96 -15.67
CA LEU A 20 5.15 -5.31 -16.61
C LEU A 20 5.79 -4.12 -15.90
N PRO A 21 7.12 -3.94 -16.01
CA PRO A 21 7.77 -2.76 -15.46
C PRO A 21 7.14 -1.49 -16.06
N VAL A 22 7.09 -0.45 -15.24
CA VAL A 22 6.67 0.89 -15.65
C VAL A 22 7.48 1.32 -16.88
N GLU A 23 6.83 1.40 -18.05
CA GLU A 23 7.25 2.31 -19.11
C GLU A 23 6.78 3.71 -18.70
N ALA A 24 7.55 4.34 -17.82
CA ALA A 24 7.51 5.78 -17.70
C ALA A 24 8.25 6.31 -18.92
N ASP A 25 7.53 6.91 -19.85
CA ASP A 25 8.04 7.56 -21.06
C ASP A 25 8.79 8.88 -20.73
N GLY A 26 9.45 8.93 -19.57
CA GLY A 26 10.18 10.07 -19.02
C GLY A 26 11.40 9.59 -18.24
N ALA A 27 12.50 10.32 -18.36
CA ALA A 27 13.70 10.06 -17.57
C ALA A 27 13.36 10.09 -16.08
N SER A 28 13.85 9.08 -15.34
CA SER A 28 13.76 9.05 -13.88
C SER A 28 14.34 10.34 -13.30
N VAL A 29 13.64 10.95 -12.33
CA VAL A 29 14.16 12.16 -11.66
C VAL A 29 15.04 11.76 -10.48
N LEU A 30 14.68 10.69 -9.78
CA LEU A 30 15.51 10.08 -8.74
C LEU A 30 16.12 8.77 -9.25
N ASP A 31 17.42 8.76 -9.50
CA ASP A 31 18.13 7.55 -9.89
C ASP A 31 18.53 6.75 -8.65
N VAL A 32 18.24 5.45 -8.65
CA VAL A 32 18.57 4.56 -7.54
C VAL A 32 19.62 3.53 -7.97
N ALA A 33 20.78 3.54 -7.32
CA ALA A 33 21.79 2.50 -7.51
C ALA A 33 21.73 1.48 -6.37
N LEU A 34 21.30 0.26 -6.69
CA LEU A 34 21.27 -0.87 -5.76
C LEU A 34 22.59 -1.65 -5.85
N THR A 35 23.18 -1.92 -4.69
CA THR A 35 24.40 -2.74 -4.54
C THR A 35 24.26 -3.72 -3.38
N GLN A 36 24.90 -4.88 -3.49
CA GLN A 36 24.96 -5.86 -2.39
C GLN A 36 26.11 -5.48 -1.44
N VAL A 37 25.82 -5.39 -0.14
CA VAL A 37 26.82 -5.13 0.91
C VAL A 37 27.32 -6.45 1.49
N SER A 38 26.40 -7.36 1.81
CA SER A 38 26.65 -8.73 2.26
C SER A 38 25.41 -9.55 1.98
N ASP A 39 25.49 -10.87 1.80
CA ASP A 39 24.35 -11.81 1.66
C ASP A 39 22.99 -11.15 1.31
N THR A 40 22.11 -10.87 2.27
CA THR A 40 20.80 -10.22 2.07
C THR A 40 20.74 -8.71 2.39
N ARG A 41 21.88 -8.10 2.74
CA ARG A 41 22.03 -6.68 3.03
C ARG A 41 22.34 -5.90 1.76
N ILE A 42 21.49 -4.94 1.46
CA ILE A 42 21.48 -4.15 0.25
C ILE A 42 21.68 -2.69 0.62
N LYS A 43 22.43 -1.98 -0.21
CA LYS A 43 22.56 -0.53 -0.14
C LYS A 43 21.92 0.09 -1.38
N ALA A 44 21.05 1.07 -1.16
CA ALA A 44 20.52 1.95 -2.17
C ALA A 44 21.20 3.32 -2.07
N ALA A 45 21.78 3.80 -3.16
CA ALA A 45 22.20 5.19 -3.31
C ALA A 45 21.18 5.92 -4.19
N VAL A 46 20.43 6.85 -3.60
CA VAL A 46 19.35 7.60 -4.26
C VAL A 46 19.87 9.00 -4.59
N LYS A 47 19.91 9.33 -5.88
CA LYS A 47 20.45 10.58 -6.41
C LYS A 47 19.36 11.42 -7.06
N ASN A 48 19.35 12.72 -6.79
CA ASN A 48 18.59 13.67 -7.60
C ASN A 48 19.31 13.91 -8.94
N SER A 49 18.83 13.28 -10.01
CA SER A 49 19.32 13.44 -11.39
C SER A 49 18.47 14.44 -12.19
N GLY A 50 17.55 15.13 -11.52
CA GLY A 50 16.72 16.19 -12.08
C GLY A 50 17.47 17.49 -12.35
N LYS A 51 16.70 18.55 -12.59
CA LYS A 51 17.21 19.90 -12.88
C LYS A 51 16.95 20.91 -11.75
N GLU A 52 16.21 20.51 -10.73
CA GLU A 52 15.79 21.34 -9.62
C GLU A 52 16.03 20.59 -8.30
N ASP A 53 16.21 21.35 -7.23
CA ASP A 53 16.24 20.80 -5.88
C ASP A 53 14.85 20.25 -5.54
N VAL A 54 14.81 19.13 -4.84
CA VAL A 54 13.55 18.45 -4.52
C VAL A 54 13.43 18.21 -3.03
N THR A 55 12.20 18.28 -2.53
CA THR A 55 11.82 17.77 -1.21
C THR A 55 10.67 16.81 -1.40
N PHE A 56 10.79 15.61 -0.85
CA PHE A 56 9.80 14.55 -1.02
C PHE A 56 9.56 13.77 0.27
N VAL A 57 8.44 13.06 0.33
CA VAL A 57 8.08 12.18 1.45
C VAL A 57 8.92 10.90 1.36
N HIS A 58 9.65 10.55 2.43
CA HIS A 58 10.43 9.32 2.48
C HIS A 58 9.66 8.14 3.10
N LEU A 59 8.43 8.37 3.59
CA LEU A 59 7.55 7.30 4.08
C LEU A 59 7.12 6.39 2.92
N ASN A 60 7.18 5.06 3.11
CA ASN A 60 7.11 4.01 2.08
C ASN A 60 8.20 4.10 1.00
N PHE A 61 9.36 4.66 1.34
CA PHE A 61 10.49 4.79 0.44
C PHE A 61 11.81 4.44 1.16
N PHE A 62 12.96 4.66 0.52
CA PHE A 62 14.26 4.59 1.19
C PHE A 62 14.35 5.64 2.31
N ARG A 63 15.09 5.33 3.38
CA ARG A 63 15.15 6.03 4.69
C ARG A 63 13.92 5.90 5.59
N ASP A 64 12.89 5.19 5.13
CA ASP A 64 11.84 4.71 6.02
C ASP A 64 12.43 3.75 7.08
N SER A 65 12.19 4.06 8.36
CA SER A 65 12.58 3.23 9.50
C SER A 65 11.63 2.07 9.77
N ALA A 66 10.39 2.14 9.28
CA ALA A 66 9.42 1.06 9.37
C ALA A 66 9.75 -0.05 8.36
N PRO A 67 9.27 -1.30 8.59
CA PRO A 67 9.52 -2.43 7.69
C PRO A 67 8.64 -2.35 6.44
N VAL A 68 8.88 -1.36 5.59
CA VAL A 68 8.18 -1.14 4.31
C VAL A 68 8.92 -1.82 3.16
N LYS A 69 8.25 -1.93 2.02
CA LYS A 69 8.83 -2.51 0.81
C LYS A 69 9.72 -1.47 0.11
N LYS A 70 11.05 -1.64 0.22
CA LYS A 70 12.03 -0.77 -0.46
C LYS A 70 12.43 -1.27 -1.85
N VAL A 71 12.32 -2.57 -2.08
CA VAL A 71 12.65 -3.25 -3.34
C VAL A 71 11.66 -4.38 -3.58
N ASP A 72 11.39 -4.65 -4.85
CA ASP A 72 10.78 -5.90 -5.30
C ASP A 72 11.88 -6.96 -5.38
N VAL A 73 11.60 -8.17 -4.89
CA VAL A 73 12.55 -9.28 -4.85
C VAL A 73 11.99 -10.41 -5.70
N PHE A 74 12.70 -10.80 -6.75
CA PHE A 74 12.28 -11.86 -7.66
C PHE A 74 13.16 -13.09 -7.55
N GLN A 75 12.54 -14.25 -7.51
CA GLN A 75 13.17 -15.55 -7.63
C GLN A 75 12.48 -16.33 -8.76
N ASN A 76 13.23 -16.77 -9.76
CA ASN A 76 12.69 -17.45 -10.95
C ASN A 76 11.55 -16.66 -11.64
N ASP A 77 11.70 -15.34 -11.75
CA ASP A 77 10.72 -14.40 -12.30
C ASP A 77 9.38 -14.30 -11.54
N GLU A 78 9.26 -14.94 -10.38
CA GLU A 78 8.16 -14.75 -9.44
C GLU A 78 8.60 -13.82 -8.32
N GLU A 79 7.72 -12.90 -7.94
CA GLU A 79 7.99 -12.01 -6.83
C GLU A 79 7.87 -12.76 -5.49
N VAL A 80 8.95 -12.72 -4.70
CA VAL A 80 8.98 -13.22 -3.33
C VAL A 80 8.01 -12.40 -2.49
N THR A 81 7.18 -13.08 -1.71
CA THR A 81 6.17 -12.42 -0.87
C THR A 81 6.82 -11.44 0.10
N PHE A 82 6.34 -10.20 0.07
CA PHE A 82 6.68 -9.18 1.06
C PHE A 82 5.87 -9.40 2.36
N GLU A 83 6.58 -9.42 3.49
CA GLU A 83 6.04 -9.72 4.82
C GLU A 83 6.02 -8.52 5.76
N GLY A 84 6.41 -7.33 5.29
CA GLY A 84 6.39 -6.09 6.06
C GLY A 84 5.03 -5.37 6.03
N ILE A 85 5.04 -4.07 6.37
CA ILE A 85 3.83 -3.25 6.41
C ILE A 85 3.67 -2.33 5.20
N LYS A 86 2.44 -1.90 4.97
CA LYS A 86 2.01 -0.81 4.10
C LYS A 86 1.39 0.26 4.96
N ARG A 87 1.61 1.54 4.69
CA ARG A 87 1.16 2.61 5.58
C ARG A 87 0.59 3.80 4.83
N ARG A 88 -0.54 4.33 5.29
CA ARG A 88 -1.08 5.59 4.79
C ARG A 88 -0.56 6.75 5.63
N PHE A 89 -0.15 7.84 4.99
CA PHE A 89 0.27 9.08 5.64
C PHE A 89 -0.57 10.28 5.19
N ARG A 90 -0.50 11.38 5.95
CA ARG A 90 -1.18 12.64 5.65
C ARG A 90 -0.56 13.33 4.43
N LEU A 91 -1.38 13.92 3.56
CA LEU A 91 -0.89 14.65 2.37
C LEU A 91 -0.66 16.14 2.60
N GLU A 92 -1.03 16.65 3.77
CA GLU A 92 -0.91 18.05 4.18
C GLU A 92 -0.42 18.12 5.62
N GLY A 93 0.30 19.20 5.97
CA GLY A 93 0.90 19.36 7.28
C GLY A 93 2.07 18.40 7.53
N LEU A 94 2.77 18.00 6.46
CA LEU A 94 3.96 17.17 6.52
C LEU A 94 5.11 17.94 7.18
N THR A 95 5.78 17.30 8.13
CA THR A 95 6.90 17.88 8.88
C THR A 95 8.22 17.23 8.46
N SER A 96 9.34 17.85 8.81
CA SER A 96 10.68 17.41 8.37
C SER A 96 11.02 15.95 8.73
N GLU A 97 10.38 15.40 9.76
CA GLU A 97 10.55 14.01 10.19
C GLU A 97 10.10 13.00 9.13
N ALA A 98 9.23 13.39 8.19
CA ALA A 98 8.75 12.55 7.10
C ALA A 98 9.37 12.91 5.73
N LEU A 99 10.28 13.89 5.69
CA LEU A 99 10.76 14.50 4.45
C LEU A 99 12.26 14.25 4.23
N THR A 100 12.64 14.17 2.97
CA THR A 100 14.04 14.24 2.53
C THR A 100 14.16 15.34 1.49
N SER A 101 15.15 16.21 1.63
CA SER A 101 15.53 17.21 0.62
C SER A 101 16.83 16.80 -0.05
N LEU A 102 16.91 16.97 -1.37
CA LEU A 102 18.12 16.75 -2.16
C LEU A 102 18.32 17.90 -3.15
N ALA A 103 19.48 18.52 -3.09
CA ALA A 103 19.93 19.41 -4.14
C ALA A 103 20.18 18.65 -5.45
N VAL A 104 20.21 19.37 -6.57
CA VAL A 104 20.58 18.77 -7.87
C VAL A 104 21.92 18.06 -7.77
N GLY A 105 21.96 16.78 -8.15
CA GLY A 105 23.15 15.95 -8.12
C GLY A 105 23.51 15.38 -6.75
N GLU A 106 22.81 15.78 -5.68
CA GLU A 106 23.00 15.23 -4.34
C GLU A 106 22.49 13.79 -4.27
N THR A 107 23.16 12.99 -3.44
CA THR A 107 22.86 11.58 -3.22
C THR A 107 22.77 11.32 -1.72
N PHE A 108 21.79 10.51 -1.31
CA PHE A 108 21.83 9.83 -0.02
C PHE A 108 21.96 8.33 -0.17
N GLU A 109 22.42 7.67 0.89
CA GLU A 109 22.45 6.22 0.98
C GLU A 109 21.47 5.71 2.04
N ASP A 110 20.91 4.54 1.80
CA ASP A 110 20.11 3.75 2.74
C ASP A 110 20.54 2.29 2.67
N GLU A 111 20.77 1.66 3.81
CA GLU A 111 21.19 0.26 3.91
C GLU A 111 20.14 -0.53 4.69
N PHE A 112 19.68 -1.62 4.10
CA PHE A 112 18.60 -2.45 4.63
C PHE A 112 18.85 -3.92 4.33
N ASP A 113 18.14 -4.80 5.04
CA ASP A 113 18.29 -6.24 4.90
C ASP A 113 16.97 -6.85 4.44
N ILE A 114 16.95 -7.38 3.21
CA ILE A 114 15.71 -7.86 2.57
C ILE A 114 15.15 -9.13 3.25
N ALA A 115 15.98 -9.90 3.96
CA ALA A 115 15.51 -11.07 4.69
C ALA A 115 14.67 -10.71 5.92
N THR A 116 14.73 -9.45 6.39
CA THR A 116 13.91 -8.98 7.51
C THR A 116 12.42 -8.91 7.18
N THR A 117 12.08 -8.78 5.89
CA THR A 117 10.70 -8.65 5.37
C THR A 117 10.35 -9.66 4.27
N SER A 118 11.20 -10.66 4.01
CA SER A 118 10.92 -11.72 3.03
C SER A 118 11.54 -13.04 3.51
N ASP A 119 10.89 -14.17 3.28
CA ASP A 119 11.50 -15.49 3.52
C ASP A 119 12.43 -15.85 2.36
N LEU A 120 13.74 -15.86 2.66
CA LEU A 120 14.80 -16.18 1.71
C LEU A 120 15.57 -17.45 2.14
N SER A 121 14.96 -18.28 2.99
CA SER A 121 15.59 -19.49 3.55
C SER A 121 15.93 -20.56 2.50
N ALA A 122 15.26 -20.54 1.34
CA ALA A 122 15.59 -21.41 0.21
C ALA A 122 16.96 -21.09 -0.41
N GLY A 123 17.44 -19.84 -0.28
CA GLY A 123 18.66 -19.37 -0.93
C GLY A 123 18.58 -19.35 -2.46
N GLY A 124 19.72 -19.16 -3.10
CA GLY A 124 19.87 -19.17 -4.55
C GLY A 124 19.85 -17.78 -5.21
N PRO A 125 19.71 -17.72 -6.54
CA PRO A 125 19.77 -16.48 -7.29
C PRO A 125 18.50 -15.64 -7.11
N LEU A 126 18.68 -14.35 -6.88
CA LEU A 126 17.62 -13.35 -6.80
C LEU A 126 17.90 -12.17 -7.74
N THR A 127 16.82 -11.53 -8.22
CA THR A 127 16.88 -10.23 -8.90
C THR A 127 16.10 -9.20 -8.11
N LEU A 128 16.74 -8.10 -7.76
CA LEU A 128 16.14 -6.99 -7.02
C LEU A 128 16.00 -5.79 -7.95
N ARG A 129 14.88 -5.08 -7.83
CA ARG A 129 14.67 -3.79 -8.49
C ARG A 129 13.74 -2.92 -7.64
N SER A 130 13.72 -1.63 -7.90
CA SER A 130 12.81 -0.69 -7.27
C SER A 130 12.42 0.39 -8.27
N SER A 131 11.13 0.67 -8.37
CA SER A 131 10.62 1.73 -9.24
C SER A 131 9.25 2.18 -8.76
N GLY A 132 8.95 3.47 -8.91
CA GLY A 132 7.67 4.00 -8.49
C GLY A 132 7.61 5.52 -8.50
N LEU A 133 6.69 6.06 -7.71
CA LEU A 133 6.47 7.48 -7.53
C LEU A 133 6.71 7.87 -6.08
N VAL A 134 7.42 8.96 -5.82
CA VAL A 134 7.52 9.57 -4.48
C VAL A 134 6.82 10.93 -4.45
N PRO A 135 6.05 11.27 -3.40
CA PRO A 135 5.35 12.56 -3.33
C PRO A 135 6.32 13.74 -3.14
N ILE A 136 6.23 14.76 -4.00
CA ILE A 136 6.92 16.06 -3.87
C ILE A 136 6.17 16.91 -2.87
N VAL A 137 6.90 17.62 -2.02
CA VAL A 137 6.35 18.46 -0.96
C VAL A 137 6.80 19.90 -1.12
N THR A 138 5.82 20.80 -1.13
CA THR A 138 6.02 22.25 -1.06
C THR A 138 5.27 22.78 0.15
N ASN A 139 5.96 23.49 1.06
CA ASN A 139 5.37 24.07 2.27
C ASN A 139 4.55 23.08 3.12
N GLY A 140 5.01 21.83 3.23
CA GLY A 140 4.34 20.78 4.02
C GLY A 140 3.12 20.14 3.34
N THR A 141 2.87 20.44 2.06
CA THR A 141 1.78 19.84 1.28
C THR A 141 2.32 19.07 0.09
N VAL A 142 1.74 17.91 -0.19
CA VAL A 142 2.03 17.16 -1.41
C VAL A 142 1.51 17.91 -2.63
N THR A 143 2.41 18.29 -3.55
CA THR A 143 2.08 19.09 -4.74
C THR A 143 2.33 18.38 -6.06
N GLY A 144 2.97 17.21 -6.03
CA GLY A 144 3.32 16.45 -7.22
C GLY A 144 4.03 15.15 -6.85
N TYR A 145 4.64 14.49 -7.84
CA TYR A 145 5.32 13.22 -7.66
C TYR A 145 6.56 13.12 -8.55
N LEU A 146 7.60 12.45 -8.06
CA LEU A 146 8.81 12.16 -8.83
C LEU A 146 8.84 10.67 -9.19
N PRO A 147 9.02 10.32 -10.47
CA PRO A 147 9.37 8.96 -10.83
C PRO A 147 10.79 8.65 -10.36
N TYR A 148 10.95 7.45 -9.83
CA TYR A 148 12.26 6.88 -9.51
C TYR A 148 12.39 5.48 -10.11
N ARG A 149 13.62 5.08 -10.39
CA ARG A 149 13.94 3.73 -10.87
C ARG A 149 15.34 3.31 -10.49
N SER A 150 15.51 2.03 -10.22
CA SER A 150 16.81 1.40 -10.00
C SER A 150 17.34 0.60 -11.18
N ASN A 151 18.61 0.22 -11.10
CA ASN A 151 19.15 -0.92 -11.84
C ASN A 151 18.51 -2.24 -11.35
N ASP A 152 18.58 -3.26 -12.20
CA ASP A 152 18.35 -4.65 -11.79
C ASP A 152 19.62 -5.17 -11.09
N LEU A 153 19.53 -5.46 -9.81
CA LEU A 153 20.62 -6.03 -9.03
C LEU A 153 20.43 -7.54 -8.92
N LYS A 154 21.36 -8.31 -9.49
CA LYS A 154 21.39 -9.77 -9.37
C LYS A 154 22.32 -10.17 -8.24
N ILE A 155 21.85 -11.01 -7.33
CA ILE A 155 22.63 -11.52 -6.18
C ILE A 155 22.44 -13.02 -6.03
N GLU A 156 23.38 -13.66 -5.35
CA GLU A 156 23.26 -15.03 -4.85
C GLU A 156 23.10 -14.97 -3.32
N VAL A 157 22.10 -15.68 -2.78
CA VAL A 157 21.80 -15.69 -1.34
C VAL A 157 22.08 -17.07 -0.73
N ASP A 158 22.79 -17.07 0.39
CA ASP A 158 22.95 -18.25 1.25
C ASP A 158 21.72 -18.38 2.16
N GLY A 159 20.81 -19.30 1.80
CA GLY A 159 19.57 -19.51 2.55
C GLY A 159 19.76 -19.86 4.04
N ALA A 160 20.88 -20.50 4.40
CA ALA A 160 21.20 -20.83 5.78
C ALA A 160 21.65 -19.61 6.60
N LYS A 161 22.20 -18.57 5.95
CA LYS A 161 22.47 -17.27 6.58
C LYS A 161 21.23 -16.40 6.61
N ALA A 162 20.51 -16.33 5.49
CA ALA A 162 19.27 -15.57 5.38
C ALA A 162 18.22 -16.00 6.42
N SER A 163 18.08 -17.31 6.67
CA SER A 163 17.17 -17.85 7.69
C SER A 163 17.52 -17.48 9.14
N ARG A 164 18.73 -16.96 9.39
CA ARG A 164 19.15 -16.47 10.72
C ARG A 164 18.91 -14.97 10.91
N VAL A 165 18.55 -14.25 9.86
CA VAL A 165 18.20 -12.83 9.95
C VAL A 165 16.92 -12.68 10.75
N LEU A 166 16.93 -11.82 11.77
CA LEU A 166 15.75 -11.55 12.58
C LEU A 166 14.72 -10.79 11.75
N LYS A 167 13.49 -11.29 11.71
CA LYS A 167 12.37 -10.62 11.05
C LYS A 167 12.07 -9.28 11.71
N ALA A 168 11.78 -8.28 10.89
CA ALA A 168 11.43 -6.94 11.37
C ALA A 168 10.07 -6.93 12.07
N ILE A 169 9.14 -7.77 11.59
CA ILE A 169 7.85 -7.99 12.24
C ILE A 169 8.03 -8.89 13.46
N LYS A 170 7.98 -8.29 14.65
CA LYS A 170 8.11 -9.03 15.90
C LYS A 170 6.79 -9.74 16.24
N PRO A 171 6.82 -11.02 16.66
CA PRO A 171 5.62 -11.67 17.16
C PRO A 171 5.15 -10.96 18.43
N LEU A 172 3.88 -10.58 18.47
CA LEU A 172 3.29 -10.07 19.70
C LEU A 172 3.18 -11.20 20.73
N ASN A 173 3.41 -10.88 21.99
CA ASN A 173 3.05 -11.79 23.08
C ASN A 173 1.54 -12.05 23.00
N ARG A 174 1.10 -13.30 23.25
CA ARG A 174 -0.32 -13.69 23.29
C ARG A 174 -1.18 -12.80 24.20
N ARG A 175 -0.58 -12.12 25.18
CA ARG A 175 -1.25 -11.15 26.08
C ARG A 175 -1.44 -9.75 25.51
N THR A 176 -0.80 -9.41 24.39
CA THR A 176 -0.84 -8.09 23.73
C THR A 176 -2.08 -7.94 22.83
N ALA A 177 -3.22 -8.48 23.28
CA ALA A 177 -4.46 -8.32 22.55
C ALA A 177 -4.88 -6.84 22.64
N GLU A 178 -4.83 -6.12 21.53
CA GLU A 178 -5.39 -4.76 21.49
C GLU A 178 -6.90 -4.86 21.62
N SER A 179 -7.45 -4.16 22.60
CA SER A 179 -8.87 -4.26 22.98
C SER A 179 -9.68 -3.03 22.62
N CYS A 180 -9.07 -2.02 21.99
CA CYS A 180 -9.71 -0.74 21.72
C CYS A 180 -10.32 -0.14 22.99
N SER A 181 -9.59 -0.17 24.11
CA SER A 181 -10.12 0.16 25.44
C SER A 181 -10.49 1.63 25.60
N SER A 182 -9.93 2.52 24.78
CA SER A 182 -10.35 3.91 24.68
C SER A 182 -11.73 4.00 24.03
N SER A 183 -12.74 4.39 24.81
CA SER A 183 -14.13 4.50 24.34
C SER A 183 -14.29 5.50 23.19
N SER A 184 -13.51 6.60 23.18
CA SER A 184 -13.55 7.59 22.10
C SER A 184 -12.94 7.07 20.81
N ARG A 185 -11.77 6.42 20.86
CA ARG A 185 -11.16 5.79 19.68
C ARG A 185 -12.02 4.67 19.14
N LYS A 186 -12.59 3.85 20.03
CA LYS A 186 -13.54 2.80 19.65
C LYS A 186 -14.76 3.39 18.94
N ALA A 187 -15.39 4.43 19.50
CA ALA A 187 -16.55 5.05 18.88
C ALA A 187 -16.20 5.67 17.51
N ALA A 188 -15.02 6.30 17.37
CA ALA A 188 -14.55 6.83 16.09
C ALA A 188 -14.31 5.72 15.06
N LEU A 189 -13.65 4.62 15.44
CA LEU A 189 -13.46 3.47 14.55
C LEU A 189 -14.79 2.81 14.17
N ASP A 190 -15.68 2.56 15.13
CA ASP A 190 -17.01 1.97 14.85
C ASP A 190 -17.79 2.86 13.86
N LYS A 191 -17.69 4.19 14.00
CA LYS A 191 -18.28 5.14 13.07
C LYS A 191 -17.60 5.11 11.69
N ALA A 192 -16.28 5.07 11.64
CA ALA A 192 -15.52 4.97 10.40
C ALA A 192 -15.87 3.68 9.64
N LEU A 193 -15.91 2.53 10.32
CA LEU A 193 -16.32 1.25 9.76
C LEU A 193 -17.72 1.32 9.14
N SER A 194 -18.70 1.86 9.89
CA SER A 194 -20.07 2.06 9.37
C SER A 194 -20.09 2.94 8.12
N ASN A 195 -19.31 4.03 8.10
CA ASN A 195 -19.20 4.90 6.93
C ASN A 195 -18.50 4.19 5.76
N THR A 196 -17.44 3.42 6.01
CA THR A 196 -16.73 2.60 5.02
C THR A 196 -17.68 1.61 4.34
N VAL A 197 -18.57 0.95 5.09
CA VAL A 197 -19.60 0.07 4.52
C VAL A 197 -20.47 0.82 3.52
N SER A 198 -20.94 2.01 3.86
CA SER A 198 -21.78 2.83 2.98
C SER A 198 -21.02 3.28 1.73
N LEU A 199 -19.81 3.86 1.91
CA LEU A 199 -18.96 4.33 0.82
C LEU A 199 -18.59 3.22 -0.15
N ALA A 200 -18.11 2.09 0.38
CA ALA A 200 -17.66 0.96 -0.43
C ALA A 200 -18.81 0.30 -1.22
N ASN A 201 -20.00 0.17 -0.64
CA ASN A 201 -21.18 -0.34 -1.37
C ASN A 201 -21.64 0.62 -2.47
N ALA A 202 -21.65 1.93 -2.21
CA ALA A 202 -21.99 2.94 -3.21
C ALA A 202 -20.98 2.93 -4.36
N ALA A 203 -19.69 2.94 -4.04
CA ALA A 203 -18.61 2.87 -5.00
C ALA A 203 -18.63 1.55 -5.80
N ALA A 204 -18.91 0.40 -5.17
CA ALA A 204 -19.06 -0.86 -5.89
C ALA A 204 -20.24 -0.83 -6.88
N SER A 205 -21.34 -0.20 -6.50
CA SER A 205 -22.51 -0.05 -7.37
C SER A 205 -22.22 0.87 -8.55
N ALA A 206 -21.56 2.01 -8.29
CA ALA A 206 -21.07 2.92 -9.33
C ALA A 206 -20.03 2.24 -10.25
N ALA A 207 -19.17 1.38 -9.70
CA ALA A 207 -18.23 0.60 -10.49
C ALA A 207 -18.95 -0.35 -11.45
N LEU A 208 -20.12 -0.91 -11.10
CA LEU A 208 -20.87 -1.81 -12.00
C LEU A 208 -21.74 -1.08 -13.01
N SER A 209 -22.47 -0.04 -12.58
CA SER A 209 -23.54 0.58 -13.39
C SER A 209 -23.47 2.11 -13.46
N GLY A 210 -22.54 2.75 -12.77
CA GLY A 210 -22.34 4.20 -12.79
C GLY A 210 -21.59 4.70 -14.02
N SER A 211 -21.19 5.98 -13.96
CA SER A 211 -20.50 6.65 -15.05
C SER A 211 -19.18 5.95 -15.43
N ALA A 212 -19.06 5.61 -16.72
CA ALA A 212 -17.83 5.04 -17.27
C ALA A 212 -16.67 6.04 -17.26
N SER A 213 -16.94 7.33 -17.49
CA SER A 213 -15.90 8.37 -17.45
C SER A 213 -15.35 8.54 -16.03
N LYS A 214 -16.23 8.60 -15.02
CA LYS A 214 -15.83 8.67 -13.61
C LYS A 214 -15.04 7.44 -13.18
N PHE A 215 -15.42 6.25 -13.62
CA PHE A 215 -14.62 5.05 -13.35
C PHE A 215 -13.24 5.12 -14.02
N SER A 216 -13.18 5.55 -15.29
CA SER A 216 -11.93 5.64 -16.05
C SER A 216 -10.96 6.71 -15.54
N GLU A 217 -11.45 7.72 -14.80
CA GLU A 217 -10.63 8.71 -14.11
C GLU A 217 -9.66 8.06 -13.13
N TYR A 218 -10.17 7.13 -12.30
CA TYR A 218 -9.39 6.46 -11.25
C TYR A 218 -8.73 5.16 -11.70
N PHE A 219 -9.39 4.39 -12.59
CA PHE A 219 -8.93 3.05 -12.99
C PHE A 219 -8.48 2.96 -14.45
N LYS A 220 -8.49 4.07 -15.19
CA LYS A 220 -7.85 4.25 -16.51
C LYS A 220 -8.36 3.32 -17.61
N THR A 221 -9.55 2.76 -17.42
CA THR A 221 -10.20 1.86 -18.36
C THR A 221 -11.70 1.96 -18.16
N THR A 222 -12.46 1.52 -19.15
CA THR A 222 -13.92 1.34 -19.07
C THR A 222 -14.32 -0.14 -19.18
N SER A 223 -13.34 -1.04 -19.20
CA SER A 223 -13.54 -2.48 -19.33
C SER A 223 -14.49 -3.04 -18.27
N THR A 224 -15.50 -3.78 -18.71
CA THR A 224 -16.45 -4.48 -17.83
C THR A 224 -15.73 -5.43 -16.88
N ALA A 225 -14.67 -6.11 -17.33
CA ALA A 225 -13.91 -7.03 -16.48
C ALA A 225 -13.22 -6.29 -15.32
N THR A 226 -12.56 -5.16 -15.60
CA THR A 226 -11.92 -4.35 -14.56
C THR A 226 -12.94 -3.75 -13.60
N ARG A 227 -14.07 -3.27 -14.13
CA ARG A 227 -15.20 -2.77 -13.33
C ARG A 227 -15.73 -3.84 -12.36
N GLN A 228 -15.83 -5.08 -12.80
CA GLN A 228 -16.23 -6.22 -11.94
C GLN A 228 -15.21 -6.50 -10.85
N VAL A 229 -13.90 -6.49 -11.15
CA VAL A 229 -12.83 -6.67 -10.15
C VAL A 229 -12.90 -5.58 -9.07
N VAL A 230 -12.97 -4.31 -9.48
CA VAL A 230 -13.06 -3.18 -8.55
C VAL A 230 -14.32 -3.28 -7.68
N ALA A 231 -15.47 -3.58 -8.28
CA ALA A 231 -16.71 -3.75 -7.54
C ALA A 231 -16.67 -4.94 -6.57
N ALA A 232 -16.05 -6.05 -6.95
CA ALA A 232 -15.90 -7.23 -6.09
C ALA A 232 -15.02 -6.93 -4.88
N ARG A 233 -13.88 -6.23 -5.08
CA ARG A 233 -13.02 -5.79 -3.99
C ARG A 233 -13.75 -4.83 -3.05
N LEU A 234 -14.43 -3.81 -3.57
CA LEU A 234 -15.20 -2.86 -2.75
C LEU A 234 -16.32 -3.55 -1.95
N LYS A 235 -17.03 -4.53 -2.54
CA LYS A 235 -18.00 -5.34 -1.80
C LYS A 235 -17.35 -6.18 -0.70
N ALA A 236 -16.16 -6.72 -0.95
CA ALA A 236 -15.42 -7.46 0.06
C ALA A 236 -14.99 -6.56 1.22
N VAL A 237 -14.52 -5.34 0.92
CA VAL A 237 -14.21 -4.31 1.93
C VAL A 237 -15.46 -3.95 2.74
N ALA A 238 -16.60 -3.72 2.08
CA ALA A 238 -17.85 -3.43 2.77
C ALA A 238 -18.29 -4.59 3.68
N LYS A 239 -18.10 -5.84 3.25
CA LYS A 239 -18.41 -7.02 4.05
C LYS A 239 -17.51 -7.13 5.27
N GLU A 240 -16.20 -6.91 5.09
CA GLU A 240 -15.24 -6.96 6.19
C GLU A 240 -15.52 -5.86 7.22
N ALA A 241 -15.74 -4.61 6.77
CA ALA A 241 -16.02 -3.48 7.63
C ALA A 241 -17.37 -3.58 8.39
N ALA A 242 -18.28 -4.46 7.98
CA ALA A 242 -19.59 -4.62 8.60
C ALA A 242 -19.58 -5.44 9.90
N SER A 243 -18.44 -6.02 10.28
CA SER A 243 -18.29 -6.75 11.54
C SER A 243 -17.11 -6.25 12.36
N THR A 244 -17.31 -6.14 13.68
CA THR A 244 -16.26 -5.77 14.63
C THR A 244 -15.75 -6.96 15.45
N SER A 245 -16.27 -8.17 15.19
CA SER A 245 -15.98 -9.37 15.99
C SER A 245 -15.71 -10.63 15.15
N SER A 246 -15.75 -10.51 13.83
CA SER A 246 -15.49 -11.58 12.88
C SER A 246 -14.98 -10.98 11.57
N GLY A 247 -14.37 -11.79 10.73
CA GLY A 247 -13.82 -11.33 9.46
C GLY A 247 -12.49 -12.00 9.20
N SER A 248 -11.83 -11.55 8.13
CA SER A 248 -10.50 -12.00 7.75
C SER A 248 -9.39 -11.14 8.35
N THR A 249 -9.73 -10.00 8.96
CA THR A 249 -8.77 -9.01 9.48
C THR A 249 -8.85 -8.85 10.99
N LYS A 250 -7.76 -8.35 11.58
CA LYS A 250 -7.76 -7.77 12.92
C LYS A 250 -7.55 -6.28 12.78
N TYR A 251 -8.45 -5.48 13.33
CA TYR A 251 -8.34 -4.02 13.31
C TYR A 251 -8.06 -3.50 14.71
N TYR A 252 -6.89 -2.91 14.89
CA TYR A 252 -6.43 -2.34 16.15
C TYR A 252 -6.67 -0.82 16.18
N CYS A 253 -7.31 -0.32 17.23
CA CYS A 253 -7.52 1.11 17.39
C CYS A 253 -6.24 1.88 17.67
N THR A 254 -5.21 1.19 18.14
CA THR A 254 -3.89 1.75 18.44
C THR A 254 -2.86 0.79 17.92
N ASP A 255 -1.73 1.33 17.49
CA ASP A 255 -0.60 0.54 17.09
C ASP A 255 0.14 -0.06 18.30
N VAL A 256 0.07 -1.39 18.41
CA VAL A 256 0.77 -2.19 19.42
C VAL A 256 2.14 -2.69 18.97
N TYR A 257 2.52 -2.45 17.71
CA TYR A 257 3.81 -2.83 17.14
C TYR A 257 4.83 -1.69 17.13
N GLY A 258 4.37 -0.43 17.19
CA GLY A 258 5.23 0.76 17.23
C GLY A 258 5.75 1.18 15.85
N TYR A 259 4.96 1.00 14.80
CA TYR A 259 5.20 1.46 13.43
C TYR A 259 4.55 2.80 13.09
N CYS A 260 3.73 3.35 13.98
CA CYS A 260 3.22 4.71 13.85
C CYS A 260 4.33 5.72 14.11
N GLU A 261 4.54 6.57 13.12
CA GLU A 261 5.50 7.68 13.13
C GLU A 261 4.79 8.99 12.82
N THR A 262 5.50 10.10 12.92
CA THR A 262 5.00 11.42 12.54
C THR A 262 4.41 11.38 11.12
N ASN A 263 3.25 12.01 10.95
CA ASN A 263 2.46 12.05 9.71
C ASN A 263 1.83 10.72 9.23
N VAL A 264 2.09 9.57 9.86
CA VAL A 264 1.44 8.29 9.51
C VAL A 264 0.03 8.21 10.11
N LEU A 265 -0.97 7.96 9.27
CA LEU A 265 -2.39 7.84 9.64
C LEU A 265 -2.75 6.43 10.10
N ALA A 266 -2.34 5.42 9.34
CA ALA A 266 -2.66 4.03 9.60
C ALA A 266 -1.66 3.13 8.88
N TRP A 267 -1.68 1.84 9.19
CA TRP A 267 -0.91 0.84 8.48
C TRP A 267 -1.61 -0.52 8.46
N THR A 268 -1.25 -1.32 7.46
CA THR A 268 -1.64 -2.71 7.28
C THR A 268 -0.41 -3.62 7.21
N LEU A 269 -0.43 -4.72 7.94
CA LEU A 269 0.48 -5.86 7.80
C LEU A 269 -0.24 -6.95 6.97
N PRO A 270 -0.02 -7.01 5.65
CA PRO A 270 -0.81 -7.85 4.75
C PRO A 270 -0.64 -9.34 5.03
N SER A 271 0.57 -9.77 5.37
CA SER A 271 0.91 -11.17 5.67
C SER A 271 0.11 -11.76 6.84
N GLN A 272 -0.41 -10.91 7.73
CA GLN A 272 -1.21 -11.32 8.89
C GLN A 272 -2.63 -10.74 8.88
N ASN A 273 -3.01 -9.96 7.85
CA ASN A 273 -4.28 -9.23 7.77
C ASN A 273 -4.54 -8.37 9.03
N ILE A 274 -3.51 -7.70 9.54
CA ILE A 274 -3.62 -6.81 10.70
C ILE A 274 -3.60 -5.38 10.20
N ILE A 275 -4.54 -4.57 10.69
CA ILE A 275 -4.63 -3.14 10.43
C ILE A 275 -4.52 -2.42 11.77
N ALA A 276 -3.82 -1.28 11.82
CA ALA A 276 -3.86 -0.41 12.98
C ALA A 276 -3.95 1.07 12.59
N ASN A 277 -4.70 1.82 13.38
CA ASN A 277 -4.72 3.28 13.28
C ASN A 277 -3.62 3.90 14.15
N CYS A 278 -3.01 4.96 13.64
CA CYS A 278 -2.12 5.83 14.41
C CYS A 278 -2.90 6.92 15.13
N ASP A 279 -2.26 7.60 16.08
CA ASP A 279 -2.92 8.60 16.93
C ASP A 279 -3.56 9.72 16.10
N ILE A 280 -2.86 10.18 15.06
CA ILE A 280 -3.33 11.28 14.20
C ILE A 280 -4.52 10.92 13.30
N TYR A 281 -4.85 9.64 13.13
CA TYR A 281 -6.11 9.22 12.52
C TYR A 281 -7.32 9.82 13.26
N TYR A 282 -7.23 9.91 14.59
CA TYR A 282 -8.34 10.38 15.42
C TYR A 282 -8.35 11.89 15.61
N SER A 283 -7.18 12.54 15.62
CA SER A 283 -7.08 13.99 15.85
C SER A 283 -7.13 14.81 14.56
N ASP A 284 -6.62 14.28 13.45
CA ASP A 284 -6.34 15.09 12.26
C ASP A 284 -7.28 14.78 11.09
N LEU A 285 -7.95 13.63 11.11
CA LEU A 285 -8.92 13.26 10.08
C LEU A 285 -10.36 13.51 10.55
N PRO A 286 -11.22 14.12 9.72
CA PRO A 286 -12.65 14.12 9.98
C PRO A 286 -13.21 12.70 9.81
N ALA A 287 -14.40 12.45 10.39
CA ALA A 287 -15.09 11.17 10.20
C ALA A 287 -15.46 10.91 8.72
N LEU A 288 -15.82 11.98 8.00
CA LEU A 288 -16.07 12.04 6.56
C LEU A 288 -15.59 13.39 6.04
N ALA A 289 -14.87 13.40 4.93
CA ALA A 289 -14.46 14.62 4.25
C ALA A 289 -15.65 15.30 3.58
N SER A 290 -15.62 16.64 3.56
CA SER A 290 -16.60 17.48 2.85
C SER A 290 -16.08 18.04 1.52
N SER A 291 -14.84 17.72 1.17
CA SER A 291 -14.17 18.18 -0.06
C SER A 291 -13.67 16.98 -0.87
N CYS A 292 -13.68 17.15 -2.19
CA CYS A 292 -13.23 16.13 -3.11
C CYS A 292 -11.78 15.76 -2.85
N HIS A 293 -11.53 14.46 -2.80
CA HIS A 293 -10.22 13.83 -2.68
C HIS A 293 -9.50 14.08 -1.34
N ALA A 294 -10.14 14.75 -0.38
CA ALA A 294 -9.57 14.92 0.96
C ALA A 294 -9.60 13.60 1.73
N GLN A 295 -8.58 13.40 2.58
CA GLN A 295 -8.48 12.23 3.43
C GLN A 295 -9.46 12.34 4.61
N ASP A 296 -10.08 11.22 4.96
CA ASP A 296 -10.93 11.09 6.14
C ASP A 296 -10.75 9.70 6.78
N GLN A 297 -11.38 9.51 7.94
CA GLN A 297 -11.31 8.24 8.67
C GLN A 297 -11.89 7.08 7.87
N ALA A 298 -13.03 7.28 7.20
CA ALA A 298 -13.74 6.22 6.48
C ALA A 298 -12.98 5.71 5.24
N THR A 299 -12.37 6.61 4.47
CA THR A 299 -11.59 6.33 3.27
C THR A 299 -10.18 5.87 3.61
N THR A 300 -9.61 6.32 4.72
CA THR A 300 -8.39 5.74 5.30
C THR A 300 -8.63 4.28 5.69
N THR A 301 -9.69 3.98 6.43
CA THR A 301 -10.09 2.62 6.77
C THR A 301 -10.36 1.77 5.52
N LEU A 302 -11.04 2.32 4.51
CA LEU A 302 -11.27 1.63 3.22
C LEU A 302 -9.96 1.25 2.54
N HIS A 303 -9.00 2.17 2.48
CA HIS A 303 -7.67 1.95 1.90
C HIS A 303 -6.92 0.82 2.60
N GLU A 304 -6.86 0.84 3.94
CA GLU A 304 -6.17 -0.21 4.70
C GLU A 304 -6.80 -1.59 4.47
N PHE A 305 -8.14 -1.69 4.41
CA PHE A 305 -8.79 -2.95 4.06
C PHE A 305 -8.41 -3.48 2.68
N THR A 306 -8.11 -2.59 1.71
CA THR A 306 -7.71 -3.05 0.38
C THR A 306 -6.34 -3.73 0.36
N HIS A 307 -5.46 -3.39 1.31
CA HIS A 307 -4.15 -4.03 1.43
C HIS A 307 -4.22 -5.47 1.94
N ALA A 308 -5.27 -5.81 2.68
CA ALA A 308 -5.42 -7.11 3.32
C ALA A 308 -5.86 -8.19 2.31
N PRO A 309 -5.00 -9.15 1.93
CA PRO A 309 -5.34 -10.18 0.94
C PRO A 309 -6.45 -11.13 1.41
N GLY A 310 -6.67 -11.24 2.73
CA GLY A 310 -7.80 -11.97 3.32
C GLY A 310 -9.16 -11.31 3.07
N VAL A 311 -9.18 -10.01 2.75
CA VAL A 311 -10.39 -9.30 2.30
C VAL A 311 -10.64 -9.59 0.83
N TYR A 312 -9.64 -9.33 -0.02
CA TYR A 312 -9.69 -9.65 -1.44
C TYR A 312 -8.27 -9.84 -1.97
N SER A 313 -8.00 -10.95 -2.65
CA SER A 313 -6.66 -11.28 -3.16
C SER A 313 -6.51 -10.94 -4.66
N PRO A 314 -5.35 -10.41 -5.09
CA PRO A 314 -4.25 -9.95 -4.24
C PRO A 314 -4.65 -8.70 -3.45
N GLY A 315 -3.99 -8.48 -2.30
CA GLY A 315 -4.06 -7.19 -1.61
C GLY A 315 -3.44 -6.09 -2.48
N THR A 316 -3.91 -4.85 -2.32
CA THR A 316 -3.35 -3.68 -3.03
C THR A 316 -1.98 -3.30 -2.49
N ASP A 317 -1.21 -2.58 -3.30
CA ASP A 317 0.01 -1.83 -3.01
C ASP A 317 -0.27 -0.33 -2.85
N ASP A 318 0.79 0.40 -2.47
CA ASP A 318 0.85 1.85 -2.38
C ASP A 318 1.65 2.42 -3.55
N LEU A 319 1.03 2.47 -4.73
CA LEU A 319 1.70 2.82 -5.98
C LEU A 319 1.60 4.31 -6.30
N GLY A 320 0.64 5.00 -5.69
CA GLY A 320 0.44 6.43 -5.85
C GLY A 320 -0.52 6.97 -4.81
N TYR A 321 -0.03 7.88 -3.96
CA TYR A 321 -0.82 8.59 -2.95
C TYR A 321 -1.42 9.86 -3.52
N GLY A 322 -2.63 10.22 -3.11
CA GLY A 322 -3.30 11.43 -3.52
C GLY A 322 -3.83 11.39 -4.95
N TYR A 323 -4.77 12.30 -5.23
CA TYR A 323 -5.52 12.31 -6.49
C TYR A 323 -4.63 12.32 -7.73
N SER A 324 -3.64 13.22 -7.77
CA SER A 324 -2.81 13.38 -8.96
C SER A 324 -1.94 12.16 -9.27
N ALA A 325 -1.36 11.48 -8.28
CA ALA A 325 -0.58 10.26 -8.55
C ALA A 325 -1.49 9.07 -8.86
N ALA A 326 -2.51 8.83 -8.05
CA ALA A 326 -3.40 7.69 -8.22
C ALA A 326 -4.09 7.69 -9.60
N THR A 327 -4.47 8.87 -10.10
CA THR A 327 -5.08 9.01 -11.44
C THR A 327 -4.05 9.08 -12.58
N ALA A 328 -2.75 9.18 -12.30
CA ALA A 328 -1.69 9.10 -13.30
C ALA A 328 -1.16 7.67 -13.53
N LEU A 329 -1.50 6.72 -12.65
CA LEU A 329 -1.13 5.32 -12.78
C LEU A 329 -1.67 4.71 -14.08
N SER A 330 -1.11 3.58 -14.50
CA SER A 330 -1.72 2.72 -15.52
C SER A 330 -2.96 2.02 -14.97
N SER A 331 -3.79 1.42 -15.83
CA SER A 331 -4.96 0.67 -15.37
C SER A 331 -4.59 -0.52 -14.47
N SER A 332 -3.53 -1.25 -14.81
CA SER A 332 -3.04 -2.39 -14.00
C SER A 332 -2.59 -1.93 -12.60
N ASN A 333 -1.88 -0.81 -12.52
CA ASN A 333 -1.39 -0.28 -11.25
C ASN A 333 -2.54 0.36 -10.46
N ALA A 334 -3.44 1.10 -11.10
CA ALA A 334 -4.58 1.70 -10.42
C ALA A 334 -5.51 0.67 -9.78
N VAL A 335 -5.73 -0.48 -10.43
CA VAL A 335 -6.50 -1.59 -9.85
C VAL A 335 -5.77 -2.20 -8.65
N LEU A 336 -4.45 -2.12 -8.58
CA LEU A 336 -3.65 -2.61 -7.45
C LEU A 336 -3.26 -1.50 -6.48
N ASN A 337 -3.70 -0.25 -6.65
CA ASN A 337 -3.35 0.86 -5.77
C ASN A 337 -4.44 1.13 -4.74
N ALA A 338 -4.13 1.10 -3.44
CA ALA A 338 -5.10 1.29 -2.37
C ALA A 338 -5.80 2.66 -2.42
N ASP A 339 -5.04 3.72 -2.71
CA ASP A 339 -5.60 5.07 -2.70
C ASP A 339 -6.55 5.34 -3.87
N SER A 340 -6.41 4.61 -4.99
CA SER A 340 -7.38 4.66 -6.10
C SER A 340 -8.78 4.26 -5.64
N TYR A 341 -8.90 3.30 -4.72
CA TYR A 341 -10.20 2.89 -4.15
C TYR A 341 -10.76 3.93 -3.17
N ALA A 342 -9.91 4.48 -2.30
CA ALA A 342 -10.30 5.51 -1.34
C ALA A 342 -10.80 6.79 -2.04
N LEU A 343 -10.04 7.26 -3.03
CA LEU A 343 -10.37 8.44 -3.82
C LEU A 343 -11.63 8.22 -4.66
N TYR A 344 -11.78 7.06 -5.30
CA TYR A 344 -12.99 6.73 -6.05
C TYR A 344 -14.23 6.71 -5.14
N ALA A 345 -14.13 6.10 -3.96
CA ALA A 345 -15.25 6.06 -3.01
C ALA A 345 -15.63 7.46 -2.48
N ASN A 346 -14.64 8.30 -2.19
CA ASN A 346 -14.86 9.70 -1.83
C ASN A 346 -15.57 10.48 -2.95
N ALA A 347 -15.09 10.36 -4.19
CA ALA A 347 -15.64 11.05 -5.35
C ALA A 347 -17.11 10.66 -5.60
N ILE A 348 -17.42 9.36 -5.57
CA ILE A 348 -18.79 8.86 -5.70
C ILE A 348 -19.71 9.40 -4.60
N TYR A 349 -19.21 9.49 -3.37
CA TYR A 349 -20.00 10.01 -2.24
C TYR A 349 -20.28 11.51 -2.36
N LEU A 350 -19.28 12.30 -2.75
CA LEU A 350 -19.39 13.76 -2.85
C LEU A 350 -19.96 14.25 -4.18
N GLY A 351 -20.17 13.36 -5.16
CA GLY A 351 -20.68 13.74 -6.48
C GLY A 351 -19.67 14.53 -7.31
N CYS A 352 -18.39 14.27 -7.07
CA CYS A 352 -17.28 14.66 -7.93
C CYS A 352 -16.58 13.40 -8.45
#